data_AF-A0A842WVW4-F1
#
_entry.id   AF-A0A842WVW4-F1
#
_cell.length_a   1.000
_cell.length_b   1.000
_cell.length_c   1.000
_cell.angle_alpha   90.00
_cell.angle_beta   90.00
_cell.angle_gamma   90.00
#
_symmetry.space_group_name_H-M   'P 1'
#
loop_
_entity.id
_entity.type
_entity.pdbx_description
1 polymer ?
#
loop_
_entity_poly.entity_id
_entity_poly.type
_entity_poly.pdbx_seq_one_letter_code
_entity_poly.pdbx_strand_id
1 'polypeptide(L)'
;MMTKESSATRKLIDQFKKASEEAEDSLKLEEYQQAMALFFEASQAADEMCERFITLLIRTAPSPSHRILLVEVLAWRLRYYTAQYDYHLSVAQTLRGLPREEWIARLETILVLSQSLVTKLIPILKQADDVSLRRRIQKVLDDWVTGIRSLVEKLRSWRMASSQASRVLEWALDNDLENLVKF
;
A
#
# COMPACT_ATOMS: atom_id res chain seq x y z
N MET A 1 -18.76 -22.85 -5.75
CA MET A 1 -18.26 -21.50 -5.41
C MET A 1 -16.73 -21.42 -5.54
N MET A 2 -15.96 -22.35 -4.95
CA MET A 2 -14.48 -22.42 -5.08
C MET A 2 -13.93 -22.45 -6.51
N THR A 3 -14.63 -23.05 -7.46
CA THR A 3 -14.20 -23.11 -8.88
C THR A 3 -14.18 -21.75 -9.56
N LYS A 4 -15.08 -20.83 -9.19
CA LYS A 4 -15.09 -19.46 -9.74
C LYS A 4 -13.94 -18.61 -9.19
N GLU A 5 -13.68 -18.65 -7.88
CA GLU A 5 -12.55 -17.92 -7.27
C GLU A 5 -11.20 -18.40 -7.81
N SER A 6 -11.01 -19.72 -7.97
CA SER A 6 -9.79 -20.27 -8.59
C SER A 6 -9.61 -19.78 -10.04
N SER A 7 -10.70 -19.69 -10.82
CA SER A 7 -10.64 -19.15 -12.18
C SER A 7 -10.31 -17.66 -12.23
N ALA A 8 -10.83 -16.88 -11.28
CA ALA A 8 -10.56 -15.44 -11.20
C ALA A 8 -9.12 -15.14 -10.80
N THR A 9 -8.55 -15.90 -9.85
CA THR A 9 -7.14 -15.71 -9.45
C THR A 9 -6.18 -16.12 -10.57
N ARG A 10 -6.47 -17.17 -11.32
CA ARG A 10 -5.66 -17.53 -12.50
C ARG A 10 -5.66 -16.42 -13.56
N LYS A 11 -6.83 -15.83 -13.84
CA LYS A 11 -6.93 -14.69 -14.77
C LYS A 11 -6.04 -13.52 -14.35
N LEU A 12 -5.97 -13.20 -13.07
CA LEU A 12 -5.08 -12.15 -12.57
C LEU A 12 -3.60 -12.48 -12.78
N ILE A 13 -3.21 -13.74 -12.55
CA ILE A 13 -1.84 -14.20 -12.80
C ILE A 13 -1.50 -14.09 -14.28
N ASP A 14 -2.42 -14.52 -15.15
CA ASP A 14 -2.22 -14.47 -16.60
C ASP A 14 -2.14 -13.01 -17.09
N GLN A 15 -2.99 -12.12 -16.56
CA GLN A 15 -2.95 -10.69 -16.84
C GLN A 15 -1.64 -10.06 -16.38
N PHE A 16 -1.20 -10.35 -15.15
CA PHE A 16 0.06 -9.87 -14.61
C PHE A 16 1.25 -10.26 -15.50
N LYS A 17 1.34 -11.55 -15.85
CA LYS A 17 2.43 -12.07 -16.69
C LYS A 17 2.43 -11.43 -18.06
N LYS A 18 1.28 -11.43 -18.73
CA LYS A 18 1.11 -10.86 -20.06
C LYS A 18 1.50 -9.37 -20.08
N ALA A 19 0.95 -8.59 -19.16
CA ALA A 19 1.25 -7.15 -19.09
C ALA A 19 2.73 -6.89 -18.78
N SER A 20 3.36 -7.72 -17.93
CA SER A 20 4.80 -7.59 -17.62
C SER A 20 5.69 -7.90 -18.82
N GLU A 21 5.39 -9.00 -19.53
CA GLU A 21 6.12 -9.41 -20.74
C GLU A 21 5.98 -8.37 -21.86
N GLU A 22 4.74 -7.91 -22.12
CA GLU A 22 4.48 -6.87 -23.13
C GLU A 22 5.12 -5.53 -22.74
N ALA A 23 5.17 -5.19 -21.45
CA ALA A 23 5.84 -3.98 -20.97
C ALA A 23 7.35 -4.01 -21.23
N GLU A 24 8.00 -5.16 -20.98
CA GLU A 24 9.43 -5.34 -21.25
C GLU A 24 9.72 -5.24 -22.74
N ASP A 25 8.85 -5.78 -23.60
CA ASP A 25 9.02 -5.70 -25.04
C ASP A 25 8.83 -4.27 -25.57
N SER A 26 7.80 -3.55 -25.12
CA SER A 26 7.66 -2.11 -25.41
C SER A 26 8.85 -1.30 -24.90
N LEU A 27 9.43 -1.66 -23.75
CA LEU A 27 10.63 -0.99 -23.23
C LEU A 27 11.85 -1.19 -24.13
N LYS A 28 12.07 -2.42 -24.65
CA LYS A 28 13.14 -2.72 -25.61
C LYS A 28 12.97 -1.96 -26.93
N LEU A 29 11.73 -1.66 -27.30
CA LEU A 29 11.37 -0.88 -28.49
C LEU A 29 11.34 0.65 -28.24
N GLU A 30 11.74 1.10 -27.05
CA GLU A 30 11.72 2.51 -26.63
C GLU A 30 10.32 3.15 -26.60
N GLU A 31 9.27 2.33 -26.53
CA GLU A 31 7.88 2.77 -26.41
C GLU A 31 7.52 3.08 -24.95
N TYR A 32 8.22 4.05 -24.36
CA TYR A 32 8.21 4.28 -22.90
C TYR A 32 6.83 4.54 -22.30
N GLN A 33 5.94 5.23 -23.02
CA GLN A 33 4.58 5.50 -22.53
C GLN A 33 3.75 4.21 -22.47
N GLN A 34 3.87 3.35 -23.48
CA GLN A 34 3.19 2.07 -23.54
C GLN A 34 3.74 1.11 -22.46
N ALA A 35 5.07 1.02 -22.35
CA ALA A 35 5.73 0.24 -21.31
C ALA A 35 5.28 0.68 -19.90
N MET A 36 5.20 1.99 -19.64
CA MET A 36 4.73 2.53 -18.36
C MET A 36 3.26 2.15 -18.08
N ALA A 37 2.38 2.23 -19.09
CA ALA A 37 0.98 1.85 -18.94
C ALA A 37 0.82 0.35 -18.62
N LEU A 38 1.58 -0.51 -19.31
CA LEU A 38 1.55 -1.96 -19.10
C LEU A 38 2.15 -2.36 -17.74
N PHE A 39 3.25 -1.73 -17.30
CA PHE A 39 3.78 -1.94 -15.95
C PHE A 39 2.80 -1.48 -14.87
N PHE A 40 2.05 -0.41 -15.11
CA PHE A 40 1.00 0.02 -14.21
C PHE A 40 -0.13 -1.02 -14.13
N GLU A 41 -0.58 -1.58 -15.26
CA GLU A 41 -1.57 -2.66 -15.28
C GLU A 41 -1.07 -3.91 -14.52
N ALA A 42 0.18 -4.31 -14.75
CA ALA A 42 0.79 -5.42 -14.00
C ALA A 42 0.81 -5.13 -12.50
N SER A 43 1.19 -3.91 -12.10
CA SER A 43 1.16 -3.49 -10.70
C SER A 43 -0.24 -3.61 -10.08
N GLN A 44 -1.29 -3.18 -10.79
CA GLN A 44 -2.67 -3.31 -10.32
C GLN A 44 -3.09 -4.77 -10.12
N ALA A 45 -2.73 -5.67 -11.05
CA ALA A 45 -3.00 -7.10 -10.90
C ALA A 45 -2.25 -7.70 -9.69
N ALA A 46 -0.99 -7.28 -9.46
CA ALA A 46 -0.21 -7.69 -8.30
C ALA A 46 -0.83 -7.21 -6.97
N ASP A 47 -1.33 -5.98 -6.94
CA ASP A 47 -2.04 -5.41 -5.80
C ASP A 47 -3.30 -6.22 -5.45
N GLU A 48 -4.11 -6.59 -6.46
CA GLU A 48 -5.30 -7.40 -6.24
C GLU A 48 -4.97 -8.82 -5.75
N MET A 49 -3.93 -9.45 -6.33
CA MET A 49 -3.45 -10.76 -5.87
C MET A 49 -2.99 -10.70 -4.40
N CYS A 50 -2.28 -9.62 -4.03
CA CYS A 50 -1.82 -9.40 -2.66
C CYS A 50 -2.99 -9.25 -1.68
N GLU A 51 -4.02 -8.47 -2.03
CA GLU A 51 -5.21 -8.30 -1.19
C GLU A 51 -5.99 -9.62 -1.01
N ARG A 52 -6.11 -10.43 -2.07
CA ARG A 52 -6.70 -11.77 -1.98
C ARG A 52 -5.90 -12.66 -1.03
N PHE A 53 -4.57 -12.63 -1.12
CA PHE A 53 -3.69 -13.39 -0.24
C PHE A 53 -3.81 -12.95 1.22
N ILE A 54 -3.77 -11.64 1.50
CA ILE A 54 -3.96 -11.09 2.85
C ILE A 54 -5.33 -11.48 3.41
N THR A 55 -6.39 -11.38 2.62
CA THR A 55 -7.74 -11.78 3.03
C THR A 55 -7.81 -13.26 3.41
N LEU A 56 -7.16 -14.13 2.64
CA LEU A 56 -7.06 -15.54 2.96
C LEU A 56 -6.29 -15.75 4.27
N LEU A 57 -5.12 -15.12 4.43
CA LEU A 57 -4.34 -15.21 5.67
C LEU A 57 -5.14 -14.77 6.90
N ILE A 58 -5.90 -13.67 6.81
CA ILE A 58 -6.76 -13.20 7.89
C ILE A 58 -7.82 -14.25 8.25
N ARG A 59 -8.46 -14.85 7.25
CA ARG A 59 -9.52 -15.85 7.45
C ARG A 59 -9.00 -17.16 8.01
N THR A 60 -7.78 -17.55 7.65
CA THR A 60 -7.27 -18.89 7.96
C THR A 60 -6.30 -18.90 9.13
N ALA A 61 -5.84 -17.77 9.68
CA ALA A 61 -4.83 -17.68 10.73
C ALA A 61 -5.29 -18.30 12.07
N PRO A 62 -4.99 -19.57 12.37
CA PRO A 62 -5.53 -20.26 13.54
C PRO A 62 -4.57 -20.21 14.74
N SER A 63 -3.34 -19.74 14.54
CA SER A 63 -2.26 -19.82 15.52
C SER A 63 -1.50 -18.51 15.67
N PRO A 64 -0.81 -18.29 16.81
CA PRO A 64 0.05 -17.13 17.03
C PRO A 64 1.09 -16.92 15.92
N SER A 65 1.71 -17.99 15.40
CA SER A 65 2.69 -17.90 14.31
C SER A 65 2.10 -17.33 13.02
N HIS A 66 0.84 -17.66 12.70
CA HIS A 66 0.16 -17.09 11.54
C HIS A 66 -0.12 -15.60 11.73
N ARG A 67 -0.47 -15.17 12.96
CA ARG A 67 -0.67 -13.75 13.27
C ARG A 67 0.63 -12.97 13.13
N ILE A 68 1.75 -13.54 13.57
CA ILE A 68 3.08 -12.94 13.37
C ILE A 68 3.37 -12.79 11.87
N LEU A 69 3.21 -13.86 11.09
CA LEU A 69 3.43 -13.81 9.64
C LEU A 69 2.53 -12.77 8.95
N LEU A 70 1.25 -12.73 9.31
CA LEU A 70 0.30 -11.75 8.78
C LEU A 70 0.75 -10.32 9.09
N VAL A 71 1.19 -10.05 10.32
CA VAL A 71 1.74 -8.74 10.71
C VAL A 71 2.99 -8.41 9.90
N GLU A 72 3.91 -9.35 9.69
CA GLU A 72 5.12 -9.12 8.89
C GLU A 72 4.79 -8.82 7.42
N VAL A 73 3.82 -9.53 6.83
CA VAL A 73 3.34 -9.27 5.45
C VAL A 73 2.69 -7.90 5.35
N LEU A 74 1.79 -7.55 6.28
CA LEU A 74 1.13 -6.25 6.33
C LEU A 74 2.15 -5.12 6.51
N ALA A 75 3.12 -5.29 7.42
CA ALA A 75 4.16 -4.31 7.70
C ALA A 75 5.10 -4.12 6.50
N TRP A 76 5.52 -5.20 5.84
CA TRP A 76 6.30 -5.13 4.62
C TRP A 76 5.54 -4.37 3.52
N ARG A 77 4.26 -4.68 3.33
CA ARG A 77 3.44 -4.02 2.32
C ARG A 77 3.22 -2.54 2.63
N LEU A 78 3.06 -2.19 3.90
CA LEU A 78 2.95 -0.81 4.34
C LEU A 78 4.22 -0.01 4.03
N ARG A 79 5.41 -0.57 4.33
CA ARG A 79 6.70 0.03 3.97
C ARG A 79 6.87 0.19 2.46
N TYR A 80 6.40 -0.78 1.68
CA TYR A 80 6.40 -0.67 0.22
C TYR A 80 5.57 0.54 -0.24
N TYR A 81 4.34 0.71 0.27
CA TYR A 81 3.53 1.88 -0.05
C TYR A 81 4.16 3.19 0.39
N THR A 82 4.80 3.22 1.57
CA THR A 82 5.56 4.40 2.01
C THR A 82 6.69 4.77 1.06
N ALA A 83 7.46 3.79 0.58
CA ALA A 83 8.51 4.03 -0.41
C ALA A 83 7.96 4.54 -1.75
N GLN A 84 6.78 4.06 -2.17
CA GLN A 84 6.11 4.55 -3.37
C GLN A 84 5.67 6.02 -3.23
N TYR A 85 5.32 6.48 -2.01
CA TYR A 85 5.03 7.90 -1.78
C TYR A 85 6.22 8.78 -2.16
N ASP A 86 7.38 8.49 -1.58
CA ASP A 86 8.57 9.28 -1.81
C ASP A 86 9.01 9.25 -3.28
N TYR A 87 8.84 8.09 -3.94
CA TYR A 87 9.07 7.96 -5.38
C TYR A 87 8.15 8.88 -6.21
N HIS A 88 6.84 8.72 -6.09
CA HIS A 88 5.88 9.52 -6.89
C HIS A 88 6.00 11.01 -6.61
N LEU A 89 6.25 11.35 -5.35
CA LEU A 89 6.45 12.71 -4.90
C LEU A 89 7.72 13.32 -5.53
N SER A 90 8.83 12.59 -5.56
CA SER A 90 10.07 13.01 -6.22
C SER A 90 9.91 13.15 -7.75
N VAL A 91 9.16 12.23 -8.36
CA VAL A 91 8.85 12.28 -9.80
C VAL A 91 8.00 13.51 -10.15
N ALA A 92 6.98 13.82 -9.34
CA ALA A 92 6.12 14.99 -9.54
C ALA A 92 6.90 16.32 -9.45
N GLN A 93 7.99 16.36 -8.69
CA GLN A 93 8.88 17.53 -8.64
C GLN A 93 9.79 17.65 -9.85
N THR A 94 10.34 16.52 -10.30
CA THR A 94 11.49 16.49 -11.22
C THR A 94 11.08 16.43 -12.68
N LEU A 95 10.00 15.70 -13.02
CA LEU A 95 9.58 15.54 -14.40
C LEU A 95 8.65 16.67 -14.85
N ARG A 96 8.97 17.29 -15.99
CA ARG A 96 8.16 18.33 -16.64
C ARG A 96 7.18 17.78 -17.70
N GLY A 97 7.07 16.45 -17.85
CA GLY A 97 6.41 15.80 -18.99
C GLY A 97 5.05 15.13 -18.71
N LEU A 98 4.72 14.83 -17.46
CA LEU A 98 3.40 14.31 -17.05
C LEU A 98 2.71 15.37 -16.18
N PRO A 99 1.37 15.53 -16.27
CA PRO A 99 0.65 16.45 -15.41
C PRO A 99 0.92 16.12 -13.94
N ARG A 100 1.29 17.13 -13.15
CA ARG A 100 1.59 16.94 -11.72
C ARG A 100 0.41 16.33 -10.98
N GLU A 101 -0.80 16.65 -11.44
CA GLU A 101 -2.08 16.18 -10.94
C GLU A 101 -2.21 14.66 -11.02
N GLU A 102 -1.67 14.04 -12.08
CA GLU A 102 -1.74 12.58 -12.26
C GLU A 102 -0.86 11.86 -11.23
N TRP A 103 0.33 12.39 -10.95
CA TRP A 103 1.20 11.85 -9.91
C TRP A 103 0.62 12.04 -8.51
N ILE A 104 -0.06 13.15 -8.25
CA ILE A 104 -0.81 13.36 -7.01
C ILE A 104 -1.95 12.33 -6.91
N ALA A 105 -2.75 12.12 -7.95
CA ALA A 105 -3.84 11.15 -7.91
C ALA A 105 -3.35 9.71 -7.63
N ARG A 106 -2.18 9.34 -8.19
CA ARG A 106 -1.52 8.06 -7.88
C ARG A 106 -1.08 8.00 -6.41
N LEU A 107 -0.46 9.06 -5.89
CA LEU A 107 -0.11 9.17 -4.47
C LEU A 107 -1.35 8.99 -3.57
N GLU A 108 -2.46 9.64 -3.90
CA GLU A 108 -3.72 9.56 -3.15
C GLU A 108 -4.29 8.14 -3.13
N THR A 109 -4.19 7.42 -4.25
CA THR A 109 -4.60 6.01 -4.34
C THR A 109 -3.77 5.15 -3.38
N ILE A 110 -2.46 5.33 -3.35
CA ILE A 110 -1.56 4.57 -2.47
C ILE A 110 -1.81 4.91 -0.99
N LEU A 111 -2.22 6.14 -0.68
CA LEU A 111 -2.62 6.52 0.68
C LEU A 111 -3.88 5.78 1.14
N VAL A 112 -4.87 5.64 0.27
CA VAL A 112 -6.08 4.84 0.57
C VAL A 112 -5.71 3.37 0.79
N LEU A 113 -4.83 2.81 -0.06
CA LEU A 113 -4.39 1.42 0.07
C LEU A 113 -3.64 1.17 1.38
N SER A 114 -2.75 2.09 1.79
CA SER A 114 -2.04 1.94 3.07
C SER A 114 -2.96 2.08 4.28
N GLN A 115 -3.91 3.02 4.25
CA GLN A 115 -4.94 3.16 5.29
C GLN A 115 -5.76 1.87 5.44
N SER A 116 -6.09 1.19 4.33
CA SER A 116 -6.77 -0.11 4.35
C SER A 116 -5.95 -1.18 5.07
N LEU A 117 -4.62 -1.22 4.89
CA LEU A 117 -3.76 -2.16 5.61
C LEU A 117 -3.67 -1.84 7.10
N VAL A 118 -3.57 -0.56 7.46
CA VAL A 118 -3.59 -0.13 8.86
C VAL A 118 -4.90 -0.51 9.53
N THR A 119 -6.02 -0.34 8.84
CA THR A 119 -7.35 -0.75 9.32
C THR A 119 -7.40 -2.26 9.64
N LYS A 120 -6.68 -3.09 8.88
CA LYS A 120 -6.54 -4.53 9.14
C LYS A 120 -5.61 -4.84 10.33
N LEU A 121 -4.61 -4.00 10.61
CA LEU A 121 -3.68 -4.18 11.75
C LEU A 121 -4.34 -3.86 13.10
N ILE A 122 -5.23 -2.87 13.17
CA ILE A 122 -5.90 -2.44 14.41
C ILE A 122 -6.61 -3.59 15.16
N PRO A 123 -7.48 -4.41 14.53
CA PRO A 123 -8.14 -5.50 15.24
C PRO A 123 -7.13 -6.58 15.70
N ILE A 124 -6.05 -6.81 14.94
CA ILE A 124 -4.99 -7.75 15.34
C ILE A 124 -4.30 -7.25 16.61
N LEU A 125 -4.01 -5.95 16.69
CA LEU A 125 -3.41 -5.34 17.88
C LEU A 125 -4.31 -5.49 19.12
N LYS A 126 -5.61 -5.21 18.97
CA LYS A 126 -6.59 -5.30 20.05
C LYS A 126 -6.75 -6.74 20.58
N GLN A 127 -6.64 -7.73 19.70
CA GLN A 127 -6.80 -9.16 20.01
C GLN A 127 -5.49 -9.89 20.35
N ALA A 128 -4.34 -9.22 20.26
CA ALA A 128 -3.05 -9.82 20.56
C ALA A 128 -2.81 -9.83 22.07
N ASP A 129 -2.68 -11.02 22.65
CA ASP A 129 -2.25 -11.18 24.05
C ASP A 129 -0.73 -11.04 24.21
N ASP A 130 0.03 -11.31 23.14
CA ASP A 130 1.48 -11.22 23.12
C ASP A 130 1.96 -9.76 23.08
N VAL A 131 2.63 -9.33 24.16
CA VAL A 131 3.23 -8.00 24.30
C VAL A 131 4.26 -7.68 23.21
N SER A 132 5.05 -8.67 22.79
CA SER A 132 6.05 -8.49 21.72
C SER A 132 5.36 -8.18 20.39
N LEU A 133 4.30 -8.93 20.06
CA LEU A 133 3.50 -8.70 18.87
C LEU A 133 2.81 -7.33 18.91
N ARG A 134 2.23 -6.95 20.06
CA ARG A 134 1.62 -5.63 20.24
C ARG A 134 2.61 -4.49 19.99
N ARG A 135 3.81 -4.57 20.56
CA ARG A 135 4.88 -3.57 20.35
C ARG A 135 5.32 -3.49 18.89
N ARG A 136 5.41 -4.63 18.20
CA ARG A 136 5.74 -4.66 16.77
C ARG A 136 4.68 -3.95 15.93
N ILE A 137 3.40 -4.26 16.16
CA ILE A 137 2.31 -3.60 15.44
C ILE A 137 2.30 -2.10 15.75
N GLN A 138 2.45 -1.71 17.03
CA GLN A 138 2.51 -0.29 17.42
C GLN A 138 3.62 0.46 16.69
N LYS A 139 4.83 -0.11 16.63
CA LYS A 139 5.94 0.49 15.89
C LYS A 139 5.60 0.71 14.41
N VAL A 140 4.96 -0.27 13.78
CA VAL A 140 4.53 -0.15 12.37
C VAL A 140 3.51 0.98 12.19
N LEU A 141 2.59 1.16 13.14
CA LEU A 141 1.63 2.26 13.12
C LEU A 141 2.32 3.61 13.32
N ASP A 142 3.21 3.74 14.30
CA ASP A 142 3.95 4.97 14.58
C ASP A 142 4.80 5.42 13.38
N ASP A 143 5.52 4.47 12.77
CA ASP A 143 6.33 4.70 11.57
C ASP A 143 5.45 5.18 10.39
N TRP A 144 4.25 4.61 10.22
CA TRP A 144 3.32 4.99 9.16
C TRP A 144 2.71 6.39 9.39
N VAL A 145 2.26 6.69 10.61
CA VAL A 145 1.71 8.03 10.94
C VAL A 145 2.79 9.10 10.74
N THR A 146 4.01 8.85 11.20
CA THR A 146 5.16 9.74 10.98
C THR A 146 5.42 9.94 9.49
N GLY A 147 5.36 8.87 8.69
CA GLY A 147 5.49 8.94 7.24
C GLY A 147 4.44 9.83 6.58
N ILE A 148 3.17 9.73 7.00
CA ILE A 148 2.09 10.59 6.47
C ILE A 148 2.27 12.04 6.90
N ARG A 149 2.63 12.31 8.16
CA ARG A 149 2.93 13.68 8.63
C ARG A 149 4.00 14.33 7.75
N SER A 150 5.11 13.60 7.52
CA SER A 150 6.20 14.04 6.64
C SER A 150 5.71 14.31 5.22
N LEU A 151 4.87 13.43 4.66
CA LEU A 151 4.27 13.62 3.35
C LEU A 151 3.42 14.89 3.26
N VAL A 152 2.53 15.12 4.23
CA VAL A 152 1.68 16.33 4.29
C VAL A 152 2.53 17.59 4.38
N GLU A 153 3.59 17.59 5.20
CA GLU A 153 4.53 18.70 5.31
C GLU A 153 5.25 18.97 3.98
N LYS A 154 5.75 17.93 3.31
CA LYS A 154 6.40 18.04 1.99
C LYS A 154 5.44 18.64 0.96
N LEU A 155 4.23 18.10 0.82
CA LEU A 155 3.21 18.60 -0.10
C LEU A 155 2.91 20.08 0.14
N ARG A 156 2.73 20.47 1.42
CA ARG A 156 2.51 21.86 1.80
C ARG A 156 3.68 22.76 1.41
N SER A 157 4.91 22.34 1.70
CA SER A 157 6.11 23.12 1.38
C SER A 157 6.27 23.36 -0.13
N TRP A 158 5.76 22.44 -0.95
CA TRP A 158 5.84 22.53 -2.42
C TRP A 158 4.60 23.16 -3.06
N ARG A 159 3.69 23.69 -2.24
CA ARG A 159 2.42 24.29 -2.68
C ARG A 159 1.56 23.30 -3.48
N MET A 160 1.67 22.02 -3.17
CA MET A 160 0.83 20.95 -3.70
C MET A 160 -0.26 20.65 -2.67
N ALA A 161 -1.51 20.61 -3.10
CA ALA A 161 -2.62 20.26 -2.23
C ALA A 161 -3.03 18.80 -2.47
N SER A 162 -3.09 18.00 -1.39
CA SER A 162 -3.81 16.73 -1.39
C SER A 162 -4.76 16.73 -0.20
N SER A 163 -6.06 16.83 -0.50
CA SER A 163 -7.10 16.70 0.53
C SER A 163 -7.10 15.29 1.12
N GLN A 164 -6.77 14.28 0.32
CA GLN A 164 -6.70 12.89 0.77
C GLN A 164 -5.59 12.68 1.79
N ALA A 165 -4.39 13.21 1.57
CA ALA A 165 -3.29 13.08 2.54
C ALA A 165 -3.65 13.69 3.90
N SER A 166 -4.30 14.86 3.90
CA SER A 166 -4.76 15.52 5.13
C SER A 166 -5.83 14.70 5.84
N ARG A 167 -6.83 14.18 5.11
CA ARG A 167 -7.90 13.34 5.65
C ARG A 167 -7.38 12.03 6.25
N VAL A 168 -6.39 11.40 5.62
CA VAL A 168 -5.77 10.17 6.14
C VAL A 168 -5.00 10.46 7.43
N LEU A 169 -4.30 11.60 7.50
CA LEU A 169 -3.63 12.02 8.72
C LEU A 169 -4.64 12.31 9.84
N GLU A 170 -5.67 13.08 9.56
CA GLU A 170 -6.76 13.38 10.52
C GLU A 170 -7.38 12.08 11.05
N TRP A 171 -7.74 11.15 10.15
CA TRP A 171 -8.25 9.85 10.54
C TRP A 171 -7.29 9.08 11.47
N ALA A 172 -5.98 9.12 11.20
CA ALA A 172 -4.99 8.46 12.03
C ALA A 172 -4.92 9.06 13.44
N LEU A 173 -5.02 10.38 13.55
CA LEU A 173 -5.05 11.10 14.83
C LEU A 173 -6.35 10.82 15.60
N ASP A 174 -7.49 10.85 14.91
CA ASP A 174 -8.81 10.56 15.49
C ASP A 174 -8.92 9.14 16.05
N ASN A 175 -8.17 8.19 15.47
CA ASN A 175 -8.09 6.81 15.95
C ASN A 175 -6.97 6.58 16.97
N ASP A 176 -6.29 7.64 17.40
CA ASP A 176 -5.22 7.65 18.40
C ASP A 176 -4.13 6.59 18.13
N LEU A 177 -3.77 6.42 16.86
CA LEU A 177 -2.93 5.30 16.43
C LEU A 177 -1.55 5.28 17.10
N GLU A 178 -1.03 6.45 17.50
CA GLU A 178 0.26 6.62 18.18
C GLU A 178 0.25 6.18 19.66
N ASN A 179 -0.92 5.96 20.26
CA ASN A 179 -1.07 5.70 21.70
C ASN A 179 -1.82 4.40 22.03
N LEU A 180 -2.10 3.54 21.06
CA LEU A 180 -2.95 2.35 21.25
C LEU A 180 -2.41 1.32 22.26
N VAL A 181 -1.11 1.31 22.56
CA VAL A 181 -0.46 0.38 23.50
C VAL A 181 -0.03 1.06 24.81
N LYS A 182 -0.48 2.29 25.10
CA LYS A 182 -0.18 2.95 26.39
C LYS A 182 -1.03 2.38 27.54
N PHE A 183 -0.74 1.15 27.97
CA PHE A 183 -1.15 0.56 29.26
C PHE A 183 -0.11 -0.46 29.73
#